data_AF-A0A3M7TSY2-F1
#
_entry.id   AF-A0A3M7TSY2-F1
#
_cell.length_a   1.000
_cell.length_b   1.000
_cell.length_c   1.000
_cell.angle_alpha   90.00
_cell.angle_beta   90.00
_cell.angle_gamma   90.00
#
_symmetry.space_group_name_H-M   'P 1'
#
loop_
_entity.id
_entity.type
_entity.pdbx_description
1 polymer ?
#
loop_
_entity_poly.entity_id
_entity_poly.type
_entity_poly.pdbx_seq_one_letter_code
_entity_poly.pdbx_strand_id
1 'polypeptide(L)'
;MGSSEESAYLKPRERGIPYLQVTEGDYLKNGELYIAHAYENIELDTKYLEKTLPYLHQLWLRPVYMETVLSDRKIVFTYDGKKIHKRYL
;
A
#
# COMPACT_ATOMS: atom_id res chain seq x y z
N MET A 1 -17.78 8.53 36.59
CA MET A 1 -17.16 7.21 36.38
C MET A 1 -17.86 6.59 35.18
N GLY A 2 -17.35 6.67 33.97
CA GLY A 2 -16.04 6.19 33.52
C GLY A 2 -16.35 5.36 32.28
N SER A 3 -16.58 6.08 31.19
CA SER A 3 -16.81 5.71 29.79
C SER A 3 -16.45 4.27 29.38
N SER A 4 -17.47 3.54 28.97
CA SER A 4 -17.44 2.16 28.47
C SER A 4 -16.97 2.02 27.00
N GLU A 5 -16.29 3.02 26.43
CA GLU A 5 -16.13 3.14 24.97
C GLU A 5 -14.70 3.00 24.42
N GLU A 6 -13.67 2.80 25.25
CA GLU A 6 -12.29 3.03 24.79
C GLU A 6 -11.35 1.80 24.82
N SER A 7 -11.88 0.58 24.63
CA SER A 7 -11.04 -0.64 24.56
C SER A 7 -11.08 -1.36 23.22
N ALA A 8 -11.38 -0.64 22.13
CA ALA A 8 -11.19 -1.10 20.75
C ALA A 8 -9.75 -0.88 20.24
N TYR A 9 -8.79 -0.59 21.13
CA TYR A 9 -7.39 -0.43 20.75
C TYR A 9 -6.71 -1.78 20.56
N LEU A 10 -6.77 -2.20 19.29
CA LEU A 10 -5.73 -2.93 18.57
C LEU A 10 -5.41 -4.31 19.15
N LYS A 11 -6.28 -5.26 18.79
CA LYS A 11 -5.84 -6.65 18.62
C LYS A 11 -4.55 -6.63 17.77
N PRO A 12 -3.43 -7.25 18.19
CA PRO A 12 -2.26 -7.37 17.34
C PRO A 12 -2.72 -7.95 16.01
N ARG A 13 -2.51 -7.23 14.90
CA ARG A 13 -2.78 -7.80 13.58
C ARG A 13 -1.90 -9.04 13.47
N GLU A 14 -2.52 -10.14 13.05
CA GLU A 14 -1.81 -11.40 12.85
C GLU A 14 -0.56 -11.12 12.02
N ARG A 15 0.61 -11.48 12.56
CA ARG A 15 1.91 -11.24 11.95
C ARG A 15 1.88 -11.76 10.51
N GLY A 16 1.86 -10.87 9.53
CA GLY A 16 1.90 -11.22 8.11
C GLY A 16 0.79 -10.66 7.24
N ILE A 17 -0.23 -9.97 7.79
CA ILE A 17 -1.24 -9.28 6.97
C ILE A 17 -0.84 -7.80 6.82
N PRO A 18 -0.34 -7.36 5.65
CA PRO A 18 0.04 -5.98 5.44
C PRO A 18 -1.19 -5.06 5.42
N TYR A 19 -1.07 -3.88 6.03
CA TYR A 19 -2.14 -2.89 6.02
C TYR A 19 -1.91 -1.88 4.89
N LEU A 20 -2.78 -1.92 3.88
CA LEU A 20 -2.74 -1.03 2.73
C LEU A 20 -3.87 -0.02 2.84
N GLN A 21 -3.54 1.26 2.72
CA GLN A 21 -4.49 2.36 2.72
C GLN A 21 -4.50 3.02 1.34
N VAL A 22 -5.68 3.13 0.73
CA VAL A 22 -5.85 4.00 -0.43
C VAL A 22 -5.79 5.44 0.08
N THR A 23 -4.73 6.16 -0.26
CA THR A 23 -4.57 7.57 0.10
C THR A 23 -5.21 8.49 -0.93
N GLU A 24 -5.20 8.10 -2.21
CA GLU A 24 -5.81 8.90 -3.27
C GLU A 24 -6.34 8.03 -4.42
N GLY A 25 -7.58 8.28 -4.84
CA GLY A 25 -8.23 7.61 -5.98
C GLY A 25 -8.30 8.47 -7.26
N ASP A 26 -7.72 9.66 -7.23
CA ASP A 26 -7.56 10.53 -8.40
C ASP A 26 -6.15 11.13 -8.39
N TYR A 27 -5.16 10.26 -8.17
CA TYR A 27 -3.77 10.69 -8.07
C TYR A 27 -3.35 11.39 -9.37
N LEU A 28 -2.65 12.52 -9.22
CA LEU A 28 -2.25 13.43 -10.31
C LEU A 28 -3.41 13.95 -11.18
N LYS A 29 -4.67 13.89 -10.70
CA LYS A 29 -5.87 14.24 -11.46
C LYS A 29 -6.04 13.43 -12.75
N ASN A 30 -5.53 12.20 -12.76
CA ASN A 30 -5.56 11.29 -13.90
C ASN A 30 -6.39 10.02 -13.62
N GLY A 31 -7.12 9.98 -12.49
CA GLY A 31 -7.84 8.81 -12.01
C GLY A 31 -6.92 7.68 -11.56
N GLU A 32 -5.65 7.96 -11.26
CA GLU A 32 -4.69 6.94 -10.85
C GLU A 32 -4.86 6.59 -9.38
N LEU A 33 -4.54 5.36 -9.02
CA LEU A 33 -4.70 4.88 -7.65
C LEU A 33 -3.39 4.99 -6.90
N TYR A 34 -3.39 5.69 -5.77
CA TYR A 34 -2.28 5.73 -4.84
C TYR A 34 -2.62 4.97 -3.56
N ILE A 35 -1.77 4.00 -3.24
CA ILE A 35 -1.86 3.15 -2.06
C ILE A 35 -0.60 3.37 -1.23
N ALA A 36 -0.77 3.65 0.05
CA ALA A 36 0.30 3.67 1.02
C ALA A 36 0.25 2.40 1.88
N HIS A 37 1.38 1.72 2.00
CA HIS A 37 1.57 0.69 3.00
C HIS A 37 1.81 1.37 4.36
N ALA A 38 0.95 1.08 5.32
CA ALA A 38 1.14 1.48 6.70
C ALA A 38 2.26 0.62 7.30
N TYR A 39 3.48 1.12 7.18
CA TYR A 39 4.67 0.43 7.64
C TYR A 39 4.67 0.27 9.18
N GLU A 40 4.53 -0.96 9.66
CA GLU A 40 4.56 -1.33 11.08
C GLU A 40 5.84 -2.13 11.42
N ASN A 41 7.01 -1.69 10.93
CA ASN A 41 8.30 -2.39 11.04
C ASN A 41 8.36 -3.76 10.33
N ILE A 42 7.39 -4.02 9.46
CA ILE A 42 7.33 -5.20 8.59
C ILE A 42 7.37 -4.70 7.16
N GLU A 43 8.37 -5.14 6.41
CA GLU A 43 8.51 -4.81 4.99
C GLU A 43 7.59 -5.69 4.14
N LEU A 44 7.15 -5.17 2.99
CA LEU A 44 6.45 -5.98 2.00
C LEU A 44 7.46 -6.88 1.28
N ASP A 45 7.08 -8.14 1.06
CA ASP A 45 7.79 -9.00 0.13
C ASP A 45 7.64 -8.42 -1.28
N THR A 46 8.76 -7.96 -1.83
CA THR A 46 8.82 -7.35 -3.17
C THR A 46 8.39 -8.30 -4.29
N LYS A 47 8.65 -9.60 -4.18
CA LYS A 47 8.21 -10.59 -5.18
C LYS A 47 6.70 -10.76 -5.15
N TYR A 48 6.09 -10.70 -3.97
CA TYR A 48 4.64 -10.77 -3.85
C TYR A 48 4.00 -9.47 -4.37
N LEU A 49 4.52 -8.33 -3.94
CA LEU A 49 4.10 -7.01 -4.39
C LEU A 49 4.11 -6.88 -5.93
N GLU A 50 5.18 -7.33 -6.57
CA GLU A 50 5.31 -7.30 -8.03
C GLU A 50 4.26 -8.17 -8.74
N LYS A 51 3.78 -9.24 -8.10
CA LYS A 51 2.67 -10.05 -8.62
C LYS A 51 1.32 -9.41 -8.32
N THR A 52 1.18 -8.70 -7.21
CA THR A 52 -0.08 -8.07 -6.78
C THR A 52 -0.44 -6.84 -7.62
N LEU A 53 0.54 -6.02 -8.01
CA LEU A 53 0.30 -4.78 -8.75
C LEU A 53 -0.47 -4.98 -10.08
N PRO A 54 -0.18 -5.99 -10.92
CA PRO A 54 -1.00 -6.31 -12.08
C PRO A 54 -2.48 -6.56 -11.77
N TYR A 55 -2.79 -7.26 -10.67
CA TYR A 55 -4.17 -7.50 -10.27
C TYR A 55 -4.87 -6.23 -9.79
N LEU A 56 -4.16 -5.35 -9.05
CA LEU A 56 -4.70 -4.05 -8.65
C LEU A 56 -5.03 -3.18 -9.86
N HIS A 57 -4.15 -3.15 -10.86
CA HIS A 57 -4.43 -2.46 -12.13
C HIS A 57 -5.59 -3.11 -12.88
N GLN A 58 -5.76 -4.43 -12.87
CA GLN A 58 -6.92 -5.07 -13.50
C GLN A 58 -8.25 -4.63 -12.85
N LEU A 59 -8.26 -4.42 -11.53
CA LEU A 59 -9.43 -3.93 -10.81
C LEU A 59 -9.67 -2.43 -11.02
N TRP A 60 -8.59 -1.65 -11.09
CA TRP A 60 -8.67 -0.19 -11.16
C TRP A 60 -8.69 0.38 -12.60
N LEU A 61 -8.24 -0.40 -13.57
CA LEU A 61 -8.13 -0.09 -15.01
C LEU A 61 -7.19 1.08 -15.37
N ARG A 62 -6.43 1.58 -14.41
CA ARG A 62 -5.50 2.71 -14.55
C ARG A 62 -4.20 2.43 -13.79
N PRO A 63 -3.12 3.19 -14.03
CA PRO A 63 -1.87 3.05 -13.29
C PRO A 63 -2.09 3.07 -11.77
N VAL A 64 -1.37 2.18 -11.07
CA VAL A 64 -1.43 2.04 -9.62
C VAL A 64 -0.05 2.31 -9.02
N TYR A 65 -0.03 3.08 -7.95
CA TYR A 65 1.14 3.47 -7.18
C TYR A 65 1.05 2.84 -5.79
N MET A 66 2.11 2.16 -5.36
CA MET A 66 2.22 1.61 -4.02
C MET A 66 3.48 2.14 -3.33
N GLU A 67 3.29 2.99 -2.32
CA GLU A 67 4.35 3.43 -1.42
C GLU A 67 4.58 2.38 -0.33
N THR A 68 5.83 2.00 -0.09
CA THR A 68 6.25 1.19 1.05
C THR A 68 7.64 1.61 1.52
N VAL A 69 8.06 1.11 2.68
CA VAL A 69 9.44 1.21 3.15
C VAL A 69 10.15 -0.12 2.90
N LEU A 70 11.37 -0.07 2.35
CA LEU A 70 12.29 -1.20 2.20
C LEU A 70 13.68 -0.77 2.66
N SER A 71 14.32 -1.55 3.53
CA SER A 71 15.65 -1.25 4.08
C SER A 71 15.74 0.20 4.59
N ASP A 72 14.73 0.62 5.37
CA ASP A 72 14.57 1.97 5.93
C ASP A 72 14.45 3.11 4.90
N ARG A 73 14.21 2.79 3.62
CA ARG A 73 14.01 3.78 2.56
C ARG A 73 12.61 3.72 2.01
N LYS A 74 11.99 4.88 1.84
CA LYS A 74 10.71 5.00 1.14
C LYS A 74 10.90 4.71 -0.35
N ILE A 75 10.03 3.87 -0.88
CA ILE A 75 10.03 3.47 -2.28
C ILE A 75 8.60 3.42 -2.78
N VAL A 76 8.40 3.88 -4.01
CA VAL A 76 7.13 3.79 -4.72
C VAL A 76 7.28 2.82 -5.87
N PHE A 77 6.44 1.80 -5.87
CA PHE A 77 6.25 0.90 -7.00
C PHE A 77 5.10 1.44 -7.85
N THR A 78 5.30 1.52 -9.15
CA THR A 78 4.27 1.96 -10.09
C THR A 78 4.06 0.87 -11.13
N TYR A 79 2.82 0.52 -11.43
CA TYR A 79 2.50 -0.37 -12.55
C TYR A 79 1.64 0.37 -13.57
N ASP A 80 2.17 0.51 -14.79
CA ASP A 80 1.56 1.27 -15.90
C ASP A 80 0.70 0.40 -16.84
N GLY A 81 0.42 -0.85 -16.45
CA GLY A 81 -0.26 -1.84 -17.28
C GLY A 81 0.66 -2.67 -18.19
N LYS A 82 1.96 -2.33 -18.25
CA LYS A 82 2.96 -3.07 -19.04
C LYS A 82 4.13 -3.53 -18.18
N LYS A 83 4.65 -2.64 -17.34
CA LYS A 83 5.85 -2.88 -16.53
C LYS A 83 5.74 -2.22 -15.17
N ILE A 84 6.54 -2.73 -14.25
CA ILE A 84 6.69 -2.19 -12.91
C ILE A 84 7.90 -1.27 -12.88
N HIS A 85 7.72 -0.05 -12.42
CA HIS A 85 8.78 0.90 -12.13
C HIS A 85 8.96 1.03 -10.62
N LYS A 86 10.21 1.29 -10.21
CA LYS A 86 10.56 1.55 -8.82
C LYS A 86 11.21 2.93 -8.73
N ARG A 87 10.72 3.77 -7.82
CA ARG A 87 11.27 5.09 -7.55
C ARG A 87 11.53 5.22 -6.06
N TYR A 88 12.79 5.45 -5.70
CA TYR A 88 13.15 5.83 -4.33
C TYR A 88 12.73 7.29 -4.09
N LEU A 89 12.17 7.56 -2.91
CA LEU A 89 11.82 8.91 -2.46
C LEU A 89 12.97 9.54 -1.66
#